data_AF-A0A3N5R730-F1
#
_entry.id   AF-A0A3N5R730-F1
#
_cell.length_a   1.000
_cell.length_b   1.000
_cell.length_c   1.000
_cell.angle_alpha   90.00
_cell.angle_beta   90.00
_cell.angle_gamma   90.00
#
_symmetry.space_group_name_H-M   'P 1'
#
loop_
_entity.id
_entity.type
_entity.pdbx_description
1 polymer ?
#
loop_
_entity_poly.entity_id
_entity_poly.type
_entity_poly.pdbx_seq_one_letter_code
_entity_poly.pdbx_strand_id
1 'polypeptide(L)'
;MTDRHHSSRIFSLLIVLFLLSWSGSKLETVREKFHAVQSTPPVTEPVIMKIYYLDQDDQTDLIARYDVIEVNETGGYLIISLEPEERLELEAHGYRVEIHDDGS
;
A
#
# COMPACT_ATOMS: atom_id res chain seq x y z
N MET A 1 0.13 -59.85 -25.19
CA MET A 1 -1.01 -58.94 -25.00
C MET A 1 -0.61 -58.00 -23.88
N THR A 2 0.38 -57.13 -24.08
CA THR A 2 0.34 -55.89 -24.88
C THR A 2 -0.84 -55.01 -24.47
N ASP A 3 -0.56 -53.72 -24.26
CA ASP A 3 -1.50 -52.65 -23.87
C ASP A 3 -1.82 -52.47 -22.39
N ARG A 4 -0.87 -51.91 -21.64
CA ARG A 4 -1.21 -51.04 -20.48
C ARG A 4 -0.26 -49.88 -20.21
N HIS A 5 0.88 -49.79 -20.93
CA HIS A 5 1.86 -48.72 -20.73
C HIS A 5 1.73 -47.54 -21.70
N HIS A 6 1.02 -47.68 -22.82
CA HIS A 6 0.87 -46.59 -23.80
C HIS A 6 -0.13 -45.51 -23.34
N SER A 7 -1.27 -45.89 -22.74
CA SER A 7 -2.29 -44.92 -22.31
C SER A 7 -1.83 -43.99 -21.19
N SER A 8 -0.92 -44.42 -20.31
CA SER A 8 -0.48 -43.60 -19.17
C SER A 8 0.38 -42.41 -19.60
N ARG A 9 1.19 -42.55 -20.65
CA ARG A 9 2.02 -41.44 -21.16
C ARG A 9 1.22 -40.43 -21.97
N ILE A 10 0.20 -40.89 -22.70
CA ILE A 10 -0.70 -40.03 -23.48
C ILE A 10 -1.57 -39.19 -22.53
N PHE A 11 -2.03 -39.80 -21.42
CA PHE A 11 -2.84 -39.09 -20.43
C PHE A 11 -2.07 -37.95 -19.74
N SER A 12 -0.77 -38.16 -19.43
CA SER A 12 0.08 -37.09 -18.88
C SER A 12 0.33 -35.95 -19.87
N LEU A 13 0.49 -36.25 -21.16
CA LEU A 13 0.67 -35.24 -22.21
C LEU A 13 -0.58 -34.36 -22.38
N LEU A 14 -1.78 -34.95 -22.28
CA LEU A 14 -3.05 -34.22 -22.34
C LEU A 14 -3.25 -33.29 -21.14
N ILE A 15 -2.83 -33.69 -19.94
CA ILE A 15 -2.90 -32.83 -18.74
C ILE A 15 -1.97 -31.62 -18.87
N VAL A 16 -0.76 -31.80 -19.40
CA VAL A 16 0.17 -30.69 -19.62
C VAL A 16 -0.35 -29.72 -20.69
N LEU A 17 -0.93 -30.23 -21.78
CA LEU A 17 -1.57 -29.40 -22.81
C LEU A 17 -2.80 -28.65 -22.27
N PHE A 18 -3.59 -29.28 -21.39
CA PHE A 18 -4.75 -28.63 -20.76
C PHE A 18 -4.33 -27.51 -19.78
N LEU A 19 -3.25 -27.70 -19.02
CA LEU A 19 -2.71 -26.68 -18.10
C LEU A 19 -2.11 -25.47 -18.86
N LEU A 20 -1.45 -25.70 -19.99
CA LEU A 20 -0.91 -24.62 -20.84
C LEU A 20 -2.01 -23.80 -21.53
N SER A 21 -3.21 -24.37 -21.71
CA SER A 21 -4.34 -23.66 -22.33
C SER A 21 -5.07 -22.71 -21.37
N TRP A 22 -4.83 -22.79 -20.04
CA TRP A 22 -5.48 -21.89 -19.07
C TRP A 22 -4.80 -20.53 -18.95
N SER A 23 -3.51 -20.41 -19.30
CA SER A 23 -2.77 -19.15 -19.19
C SER A 23 -3.02 -18.15 -20.33
N GLY A 24 -3.91 -18.47 -21.27
CA GLY A 24 -4.00 -17.80 -22.57
C GLY A 24 -5.09 -16.72 -22.73
N SER A 25 -5.80 -16.29 -21.69
CA SER A 25 -6.86 -15.28 -21.88
C SER A 25 -7.06 -14.42 -20.64
N LYS A 26 -6.37 -13.27 -20.59
CA LYS A 26 -6.92 -11.91 -20.30
C LYS A 26 -5.83 -10.86 -20.58
N LEU A 27 -5.38 -10.77 -21.84
CA LEU A 27 -4.72 -9.56 -22.34
C LEU A 27 -5.80 -8.67 -22.98
N GLU A 28 -6.84 -8.32 -22.20
CA GLU A 28 -7.80 -7.29 -22.58
C GLU A 28 -7.28 -5.95 -22.06
N THR A 29 -6.63 -5.22 -22.95
CA THR A 29 -6.78 -3.78 -23.17
C THR A 29 -7.27 -2.99 -21.95
N VAL A 30 -6.37 -2.70 -20.99
CA VAL A 30 -6.53 -1.54 -20.10
C VAL A 30 -5.92 -0.33 -20.81
N ARG A 31 -6.51 0.01 -21.95
CA ARG A 31 -6.32 1.31 -22.59
C ARG A 31 -7.60 2.10 -22.31
N GLU A 32 -7.40 3.29 -21.74
CA GLU A 32 -8.41 4.34 -21.51
C GLU A 32 -9.39 4.14 -20.35
N LYS A 33 -8.91 4.44 -19.13
CA LYS A 33 -9.67 5.18 -18.11
C LYS A 33 -8.75 5.92 -17.13
N PHE A 34 -7.71 6.59 -17.65
CA PHE A 34 -6.98 7.64 -16.93
C PHE A 34 -7.41 9.02 -17.47
N HIS A 35 -8.72 9.29 -17.43
CA HIS A 35 -9.26 10.63 -17.60
C HIS A 35 -10.17 10.93 -16.41
N ALA A 36 -9.52 11.12 -15.28
CA ALA A 36 -9.85 12.08 -14.24
C ALA A 36 -8.78 11.87 -13.16
N VAL A 37 -7.57 12.37 -13.42
CA VAL A 37 -6.84 12.97 -12.31
C VAL A 37 -7.80 14.06 -11.85
N GLN A 38 -8.60 13.75 -10.82
CA GLN A 38 -9.19 14.81 -10.03
C GLN A 38 -7.98 15.63 -9.62
N SER A 39 -7.83 16.79 -10.24
CA SER A 39 -7.00 17.85 -9.71
C SER A 39 -7.65 18.27 -8.40
N THR A 40 -7.56 17.40 -7.40
CA THR A 40 -7.62 17.83 -6.01
C THR A 40 -6.57 18.93 -5.96
N PRO A 41 -6.94 20.18 -5.63
CA PRO A 41 -5.93 21.21 -5.46
C PRO A 41 -4.86 20.61 -4.55
N PRO A 42 -3.55 20.80 -4.83
CA PRO A 42 -2.55 20.41 -3.86
C PRO A 42 -2.98 21.06 -2.56
N VAL A 43 -3.31 20.24 -1.55
CA VAL A 43 -3.46 20.75 -0.20
C VAL A 43 -2.13 21.45 0.02
N THR A 44 -2.12 22.79 0.09
CA THR A 44 -0.87 23.57 0.12
C THR A 44 -0.63 24.12 1.51
N GLU A 45 -1.51 23.77 2.44
CA GLU A 45 -1.49 24.23 3.81
C GLU A 45 -1.09 23.06 4.71
N PRO A 46 -0.31 23.33 5.78
CA PRO A 46 0.00 22.34 6.79
C PRO A 46 -1.28 21.76 7.38
N VAL A 47 -1.30 20.44 7.55
CA VAL A 47 -2.43 19.73 8.15
C VAL A 47 -1.97 19.10 9.45
N ILE A 48 -2.81 19.21 10.49
CA ILE A 48 -2.55 18.55 11.76
C ILE A 48 -2.84 17.06 11.59
N MET A 49 -1.84 16.23 11.89
CA MET A 49 -1.89 14.79 11.72
C MET A 49 -1.46 14.05 12.98
N LYS A 50 -2.03 12.86 13.17
CA LYS A 50 -1.62 11.86 14.14
C LYS A 50 -0.61 10.91 13.47
N ILE A 51 0.59 10.83 14.01
CA ILE A 51 1.63 9.90 13.56
C ILE A 51 1.85 8.85 14.64
N TYR A 52 1.62 7.58 14.32
CA TYR A 52 1.88 6.48 15.25
C TYR A 52 3.34 6.05 15.15
N TYR A 53 4.01 5.91 16.30
CA TYR A 53 5.40 5.44 16.40
C TYR A 53 5.45 4.04 17.01
N LEU A 54 6.47 3.25 16.67
CA LEU A 54 6.59 1.87 17.13
C LEU A 54 7.36 1.76 18.45
N ASP A 55 8.35 2.62 18.65
CA ASP A 55 9.20 2.63 19.83
C ASP A 55 9.66 4.04 20.22
N GLN A 56 10.48 4.10 21.28
CA GLN A 56 10.96 5.35 21.85
C GLN A 56 12.02 6.04 20.96
N ASP A 57 12.73 5.27 20.13
CA ASP A 57 13.71 5.83 19.20
C ASP A 57 12.97 6.55 18.07
N ASP A 58 11.95 5.93 17.48
CA ASP A 58 11.04 6.55 16.50
C ASP A 58 10.41 7.82 17.07
N GLN A 59 9.91 7.77 18.31
CA GLN A 59 9.30 8.92 18.97
C GLN A 59 10.30 10.08 19.11
N THR A 60 11.51 9.78 19.54
CA THR A 60 12.58 10.78 19.73
C THR A 60 12.97 11.41 18.41
N ASP A 61 13.11 10.61 17.36
CA ASP A 61 13.44 11.07 16.02
C ASP A 61 12.33 11.97 15.44
N LEU A 62 11.06 11.60 15.62
CA LEU A 62 9.93 12.43 15.18
C LEU A 62 9.86 13.75 15.94
N ILE A 63 10.08 13.76 17.26
CA ILE A 63 10.10 14.98 18.08
C ILE A 63 11.26 15.89 17.68
N ALA A 64 12.42 15.34 17.31
CA ALA A 64 13.57 16.12 16.90
C ALA A 64 13.41 16.78 15.52
N ARG A 65 12.59 16.18 14.64
CA ARG A 65 12.44 16.58 13.25
C ARG A 65 11.26 17.52 13.00
N TYR A 66 10.19 17.41 13.78
CA TYR A 66 8.93 18.09 13.50
C TYR A 66 8.46 18.96 14.67
N ASP A 67 7.57 19.90 14.38
CA ASP A 67 6.89 20.69 15.40
C ASP A 67 5.73 19.89 16.02
N VAL A 68 5.97 19.34 17.21
CA VAL A 68 5.03 18.46 17.91
C VAL A 68 4.09 19.27 18.78
N ILE A 69 2.79 19.11 18.54
CA ILE A 69 1.71 19.76 19.29
C ILE A 69 1.38 18.97 20.55
N GLU A 70 1.26 17.64 20.42
CA GLU A 70 0.91 16.75 21.52
C GLU A 70 1.66 15.42 21.39
N VAL A 71 2.04 14.85 22.53
CA VAL A 71 2.56 13.49 22.65
C VAL A 71 1.57 12.66 23.44
N ASN A 72 1.07 11.56 22.84
CA ASN A 72 0.24 10.59 23.54
C ASN A 72 0.98 9.25 23.69
N GLU A 73 1.63 9.09 24.84
CA GLU A 73 2.40 7.88 25.17
C GLU A 73 1.52 6.64 25.35
N THR A 74 0.29 6.83 25.84
CA THR A 74 -0.62 5.70 26.09
C THR A 74 -1.16 5.12 24.77
N GLY A 75 -1.41 5.99 23.80
CA GLY A 75 -1.90 5.63 22.46
C GLY A 75 -0.79 5.36 21.44
N GLY A 76 0.47 5.64 21.77
CA GLY A 76 1.60 5.44 20.87
C GLY A 76 1.58 6.36 19.64
N TYR A 77 1.19 7.63 19.81
CA TYR A 77 1.14 8.58 18.70
C TYR A 77 1.55 10.01 19.09
N LEU A 78 1.92 10.79 18.08
CA LEU A 78 2.24 12.22 18.14
C LEU A 78 1.22 13.00 17.32
N ILE A 79 0.86 14.21 17.74
CA ILE A 79 0.10 15.16 16.94
C ILE A 79 1.07 16.21 16.41
N ILE A 80 1.17 16.33 15.09
CA ILE A 80 2.19 17.13 14.39
C ILE A 80 1.52 17.91 13.27
N SER A 81 1.97 19.15 13.04
CA SER A 81 1.62 19.89 11.83
C SER A 81 2.56 19.49 10.70
N LEU A 82 2.05 18.88 9.64
CA LEU A 82 2.84 18.40 8.51
C LEU A 82 2.48 19.11 7.23
N GLU A 83 3.50 19.40 6.42
CA GLU A 83 3.32 19.69 5.01
C GLU A 83 2.87 18.41 4.27
N PRO A 84 2.12 18.54 3.16
CA PRO A 84 1.63 17.41 2.39
C PRO A 84 2.74 16.50 1.85
N GLU A 85 3.91 17.07 1.51
CA GLU A 85 5.08 16.32 1.04
C GLU A 85 5.67 15.46 2.16
N GLU A 86 5.76 16.00 3.38
CA GLU A 86 6.26 15.30 4.56
C GLU A 86 5.37 14.11 4.95
N ARG A 87 4.04 14.26 4.77
CA ARG A 87 3.11 13.13 4.93
C ARG A 87 3.48 11.98 4.00
N LEU A 88 3.73 12.26 2.73
CA LEU A 88 4.06 11.24 1.74
C LEU A 88 5.39 10.55 2.08
N GLU A 89 6.36 11.30 2.58
CA GLU A 89 7.62 10.74 3.07
C GLU A 89 7.38 9.79 4.25
N LEU A 90 6.64 10.22 5.28
CA LEU A 90 6.35 9.39 6.45
C LEU A 90 5.60 8.11 6.08
N GLU A 91 4.60 8.19 5.20
CA GLU A 91 3.90 7.02 4.67
C GLU A 91 4.85 6.08 3.91
N ALA A 92 5.78 6.63 3.11
CA ALA A 92 6.79 5.85 2.40
C ALA A 92 7.82 5.20 3.33
N HIS A 93 8.08 5.81 4.50
CA HIS A 93 8.89 5.26 5.58
C HIS A 93 8.12 4.22 6.44
N GLY A 94 6.85 3.98 6.15
CA GLY A 94 6.03 2.96 6.81
C GLY A 94 5.29 3.45 8.06
N TYR A 95 5.31 4.75 8.35
CA TYR A 95 4.52 5.31 9.44
C TYR A 95 3.03 5.29 9.09
N ARG A 96 2.21 5.01 10.10
CA ARG A 96 0.76 5.22 10.00
C ARG A 96 0.49 6.69 10.31
N VAL A 97 -0.09 7.40 9.35
CA VAL A 97 -0.45 8.81 9.46
C VAL A 97 -1.96 8.95 9.30
N GLU A 98 -2.60 9.70 10.19
CA GLU A 98 -4.04 9.97 10.17
C GLU A 98 -4.30 11.46 10.32
N ILE A 99 -5.33 11.99 9.65
CA ILE A 99 -5.72 13.40 9.85
C ILE A 99 -6.25 13.54 11.28
N HIS A 100 -5.74 14.54 12.01
CA HIS A 100 -6.31 14.91 13.30
C HIS A 100 -7.56 15.75 13.05
N ASP A 101 -8.72 15.11 13.14
CA ASP A 101 -10.00 15.81 13.19
C ASP A 101 -10.20 16.33 14.62
N ASP A 102 -10.25 17.65 14.78
CA ASP A 102 -10.55 18.32 16.04
C ASP A 102 -12.06 18.30 16.34
N GLY A 103 -12.87 17.54 15.61
CA GLY A 103 -14.27 17.33 15.93
C GLY A 103 -15.08 18.62 15.85
N SER A 104 -15.57 18.92 14.65
CA SER A 104 -16.58 19.96 14.42
C SER A 104 -17.87 19.76 15.23
#